data_AF-A0AA35TXM5-F1
#
_entry.id   AF-A0AA35TXM5-F1
#
_cell.length_a   1.000
_cell.length_b   1.000
_cell.length_c   1.000
_cell.angle_alpha   90.00
_cell.angle_beta   90.00
_cell.angle_gamma   90.00
#
_symmetry.space_group_name_H-M   'P 1'
#
loop_
_entity.id
_entity.type
_entity.pdbx_description
1 polymer ?
#
loop_
_entity_poly.entity_id
_entity_poly.type
_entity_poly.pdbx_seq_one_letter_code
_entity_poly.pdbx_strand_id
1 'polypeptide(L)'
;MGGREVEDYRRHEVGFVWQQTSRNLFPYLSAVENVALPMMLTNISPKERQERSVDLLNLMGLGHRLDHTPERLSGGEQQRVAIAVALANHPPLLLADEPTGELDDATASEILDLFGSVNTELGTTIVVVTHDRDIAYKVGRVVLIRDGKTSTEIRRAHTYERQITGQVDVDTPLEEYTLVDGAGRVQLPREYLDEVKIRDRARVTVEDGKVTIVSGEE
;
A
#
# COMPACT_ATOMS: atom_id res chain seq x y z
N MET A 1 -10.82 -18.23 15.74
CA MET A 1 -10.30 -18.99 14.59
C MET A 1 -9.25 -19.98 15.09
N GLY A 2 -9.33 -21.23 14.65
CA GLY A 2 -8.25 -22.21 14.86
C GLY A 2 -7.04 -21.91 13.98
N GLY A 3 -5.86 -22.46 14.31
CA GLY A 3 -4.62 -22.20 13.54
C GLY A 3 -4.74 -22.51 12.03
N ARG A 4 -5.43 -23.59 11.67
CA ARG A 4 -5.69 -23.95 10.26
C ARG A 4 -6.59 -22.95 9.53
N GLU A 5 -7.59 -22.40 10.20
CA GLU A 5 -8.49 -21.39 9.61
C GLU A 5 -7.72 -20.10 9.31
N VAL A 6 -6.77 -19.72 10.18
CA VAL A 6 -5.91 -18.55 9.97
C VAL A 6 -4.95 -18.76 8.80
N GLU A 7 -4.37 -19.95 8.68
CA GLU A 7 -3.50 -20.30 7.54
C GLU A 7 -4.26 -20.30 6.21
N ASP A 8 -5.47 -20.86 6.20
CA ASP A 8 -6.32 -20.90 5.01
C ASP A 8 -6.77 -19.50 4.58
N TYR A 9 -7.17 -18.67 5.55
CA TYR A 9 -7.46 -17.25 5.34
C TYR A 9 -6.25 -16.52 4.75
N ARG A 10 -5.06 -16.67 5.34
CA ARG A 10 -3.84 -16.03 4.82
C ARG A 10 -3.47 -16.52 3.42
N ARG A 11 -3.80 -17.76 3.07
CA ARG A 11 -3.46 -18.35 1.77
C ARG A 11 -4.31 -17.79 0.63
N HIS A 12 -5.58 -17.52 0.89
CA HIS A 12 -6.57 -17.16 -0.13
C HIS A 12 -7.01 -15.69 -0.08
N GLU A 13 -7.01 -15.08 1.10
CA GLU A 13 -7.59 -13.75 1.30
C GLU A 13 -6.56 -12.62 1.30
N VAL A 14 -5.29 -12.92 1.64
CA VAL A 14 -4.28 -11.86 1.90
C VAL A 14 -2.94 -12.17 1.25
N GLY A 15 -2.51 -11.30 0.33
CA GLY A 15 -1.13 -11.21 -0.16
C GLY A 15 -0.29 -10.30 0.73
N PHE A 16 0.98 -10.64 0.95
CA PHE A 16 1.91 -9.82 1.74
C PHE A 16 3.16 -9.49 0.92
N VAL A 17 3.52 -8.21 0.88
CA VAL A 17 4.82 -7.71 0.40
C VAL A 17 5.55 -7.10 1.58
N TRP A 18 6.71 -7.64 1.91
CA TRP A 18 7.52 -7.18 3.04
C TRP A 18 8.50 -6.08 2.59
N GLN A 19 8.87 -5.21 3.52
CA GLN A 19 9.90 -4.19 3.29
C GLN A 19 11.21 -4.80 2.76
N GLN A 20 11.61 -5.94 3.34
CA GLN A 20 12.73 -6.73 2.84
C GLN A 20 12.21 -7.73 1.81
N THR A 21 12.42 -7.40 0.53
CA THR A 21 12.00 -8.21 -0.62
C THR A 21 12.45 -9.66 -0.53
N SER A 22 13.62 -9.91 0.04
CA SER A 22 14.18 -11.26 0.25
C SER A 22 13.29 -12.17 1.09
N ARG A 23 12.37 -11.63 1.91
CA ARG A 23 11.40 -12.43 2.69
C ARG A 23 10.29 -13.02 1.83
N ASN A 24 10.06 -12.47 0.64
CA ASN A 24 9.11 -13.00 -0.34
C ASN A 24 9.74 -14.01 -1.31
N LEU A 25 11.08 -14.04 -1.39
CA LEU A 25 11.80 -14.76 -2.43
C LEU A 25 12.71 -15.85 -1.85
N PHE A 26 12.69 -17.02 -2.48
CA PHE A 26 13.67 -18.07 -2.26
C PHE A 26 14.84 -17.83 -3.22
N PRO A 27 16.08 -17.70 -2.72
CA PRO A 27 17.22 -17.22 -3.50
C PRO A 27 17.66 -18.20 -4.60
N TYR A 28 17.38 -19.49 -4.44
CA TYR A 28 17.75 -20.55 -5.37
C TYR A 28 16.63 -20.90 -6.37
N LEU A 29 15.46 -20.27 -6.28
CA LEU A 29 14.37 -20.44 -7.23
C LEU A 29 14.42 -19.30 -8.26
N SER A 30 14.04 -19.60 -9.49
CA SER A 30 13.77 -18.59 -10.52
C SER A 30 12.56 -17.72 -10.17
N ALA A 31 12.37 -16.62 -10.89
CA ALA A 31 11.20 -15.75 -10.71
C ALA A 31 9.89 -16.53 -10.90
N VAL A 32 9.78 -17.35 -11.95
CA VAL A 32 8.56 -18.13 -12.22
C VAL A 32 8.30 -19.20 -11.17
N GLU A 33 9.35 -19.84 -10.65
CA GLU A 33 9.25 -20.83 -9.57
C GLU A 33 8.85 -20.17 -8.24
N ASN A 34 9.40 -19.00 -7.92
CA ASN A 34 9.00 -18.23 -6.74
C ASN A 34 7.51 -17.90 -6.78
N VAL A 35 7.01 -17.40 -7.92
CA VAL A 35 5.58 -17.07 -8.09
C VAL A 35 4.71 -18.34 -8.06
N ALA A 36 5.21 -19.47 -8.55
CA ALA A 36 4.48 -20.74 -8.53
C ALA A 36 4.36 -21.37 -7.12
N LEU A 37 5.24 -21.01 -6.19
CA LEU A 37 5.39 -21.70 -4.91
C LEU A 37 4.14 -21.59 -4.00
N PRO A 38 3.52 -20.41 -3.77
CA PRO A 38 2.33 -20.30 -2.92
C PRO A 38 1.16 -21.13 -3.44
N MET A 39 1.08 -21.23 -4.76
CA MET A 39 0.08 -21.98 -5.50
C MET A 39 0.23 -23.50 -5.39
N MET A 40 1.41 -24.02 -5.03
CA MET A 40 1.61 -25.47 -4.78
C MET A 40 0.81 -25.96 -3.57
N LEU A 41 0.40 -25.04 -2.69
CA LEU A 41 -0.36 -25.32 -1.49
C LEU A 41 -1.88 -25.22 -1.73
N THR A 42 -2.32 -25.02 -2.97
CA THR A 42 -3.74 -25.00 -3.36
C THR A 42 -4.04 -26.13 -4.35
N ASN A 43 -5.29 -26.26 -4.79
CA ASN A 43 -5.75 -27.39 -5.63
C ASN A 43 -5.58 -27.16 -7.14
N ILE A 44 -4.87 -26.12 -7.55
CA ILE A 44 -4.65 -25.79 -8.97
C ILE A 44 -3.59 -26.67 -9.62
N SER A 45 -3.81 -27.02 -10.90
CA SER A 45 -2.95 -27.96 -11.61
C SER A 45 -1.56 -27.37 -11.91
N PRO A 46 -0.52 -28.19 -12.11
CA PRO A 46 0.82 -27.70 -12.46
C PRO A 46 0.84 -26.81 -13.71
N LYS A 47 -0.02 -27.10 -14.69
CA LYS A 47 -0.14 -26.32 -15.92
C LYS A 47 -0.73 -24.93 -15.63
N GLU A 48 -1.84 -24.86 -14.91
CA GLU A 48 -2.48 -23.58 -14.54
C GLU A 48 -1.56 -22.73 -13.67
N ARG A 49 -0.80 -23.34 -12.75
CA ARG A 49 0.22 -22.63 -11.97
C ARG A 49 1.27 -21.98 -12.85
N GLN A 50 1.80 -22.72 -13.81
CA GLN A 50 2.84 -22.21 -14.70
C GLN A 50 2.31 -21.06 -15.55
N GLU A 51 1.14 -21.24 -16.18
CA GLU A 51 0.50 -20.21 -17.00
C GLU A 51 0.29 -18.93 -16.20
N ARG A 52 -0.28 -19.07 -15.00
CA ARG A 52 -0.55 -17.92 -14.13
C ARG A 52 0.71 -17.25 -13.58
N SER A 53 1.75 -18.00 -13.24
CA SER A 53 3.04 -17.42 -12.84
C SER A 53 3.64 -16.57 -13.96
N VAL A 54 3.55 -17.04 -15.20
CA VAL A 54 4.01 -16.31 -16.37
C VAL A 54 3.17 -15.06 -16.60
N ASP A 55 1.84 -15.16 -16.51
CA ASP A 55 0.93 -14.02 -16.67
C ASP A 55 1.19 -12.92 -15.62
N LEU A 56 1.37 -13.30 -14.35
CA LEU A 56 1.72 -12.35 -13.30
C LEU A 56 3.07 -11.68 -13.59
N LEU A 57 4.10 -12.45 -13.96
CA LEU A 57 5.40 -11.86 -14.31
C LEU A 57 5.33 -10.97 -15.54
N ASN A 58 4.48 -11.27 -16.53
CA ASN A 58 4.23 -10.39 -17.67
C ASN A 58 3.57 -9.09 -17.25
N LEU A 59 2.56 -9.14 -16.37
CA LEU A 59 1.92 -7.95 -15.78
C LEU A 59 2.95 -7.09 -15.03
N MET A 60 3.92 -7.73 -14.37
CA MET A 60 5.03 -7.04 -13.71
C MET A 60 6.13 -6.54 -14.67
N GLY A 61 5.99 -6.70 -16.00
CA GLY A 61 7.02 -6.34 -16.98
C GLY A 61 8.26 -7.26 -16.98
N LEU A 62 8.17 -8.43 -16.34
CA LEU A 62 9.25 -9.39 -16.11
C LEU A 62 9.14 -10.65 -16.99
N GLY A 63 8.34 -10.63 -18.06
CA GLY A 63 8.21 -11.73 -19.01
C GLY A 63 9.51 -12.21 -19.66
N HIS A 64 10.52 -11.33 -19.74
CA HIS A 64 11.85 -11.64 -20.26
C HIS A 64 12.81 -12.16 -19.17
N ARG A 65 12.36 -12.25 -17.91
CA ARG A 65 13.17 -12.61 -16.73
C ARG A 65 12.68 -13.86 -16.01
N LEU A 66 11.78 -14.65 -16.60
CA LEU A 66 11.13 -15.80 -15.95
C LEU A 66 12.10 -16.75 -15.24
N ASP A 67 13.22 -17.09 -15.89
CA ASP A 67 14.21 -18.06 -15.41
C ASP A 67 15.35 -17.43 -14.58
N HIS A 68 15.27 -16.13 -14.28
CA HIS A 68 16.29 -15.46 -13.47
C HIS A 68 16.06 -15.72 -11.98
N THR A 69 17.12 -16.07 -11.27
CA THR A 69 17.13 -16.11 -9.80
C THR A 69 17.23 -14.70 -9.22
N PRO A 70 16.81 -14.46 -7.95
CA PRO A 70 16.86 -13.15 -7.31
C PRO A 70 18.22 -12.43 -7.44
N GLU A 71 19.34 -13.15 -7.32
CA GLU A 71 20.69 -12.59 -7.45
C GLU A 71 20.98 -11.99 -8.84
N ARG A 72 20.21 -12.38 -9.87
CA ARG A 72 20.34 -11.87 -11.24
C ARG A 72 19.32 -10.77 -11.58
N LEU A 73 18.52 -10.36 -10.60
CA LEU A 73 17.50 -9.32 -10.72
C LEU A 73 17.95 -8.07 -9.96
N SER A 74 17.65 -6.88 -10.49
CA SER A 74 17.80 -5.62 -9.77
C SER A 74 16.87 -5.57 -8.55
N GLY A 75 17.12 -4.67 -7.59
CA GLY A 75 16.24 -4.51 -6.43
C GLY A 75 14.77 -4.25 -6.80
N GLY A 76 14.54 -3.37 -7.78
CA GLY A 76 13.20 -3.12 -8.32
C GLY A 76 12.58 -4.33 -9.03
N GLU A 77 13.37 -5.08 -9.81
CA GLU A 77 12.91 -6.33 -10.42
C GLU A 77 12.55 -7.38 -9.35
N GLN A 78 13.36 -7.53 -8.30
CA GLN A 78 13.06 -8.41 -7.17
C GLN A 78 11.76 -8.00 -6.49
N GLN A 79 11.53 -6.69 -6.28
CA GLN A 79 10.32 -6.18 -5.67
C GLN A 79 9.08 -6.52 -6.50
N ARG A 80 9.20 -6.38 -7.82
CA ARG A 80 8.16 -6.79 -8.76
C ARG A 80 7.88 -8.30 -8.72
N VAL A 81 8.90 -9.15 -8.59
CA VAL A 81 8.70 -10.59 -8.36
C VAL A 81 7.99 -10.83 -7.02
N ALA A 82 8.38 -10.13 -5.94
CA ALA A 82 7.74 -10.26 -4.64
C ALA A 82 6.25 -9.88 -4.66
N ILE A 83 5.87 -8.84 -5.42
CA ILE A 83 4.48 -8.48 -5.65
C ILE A 83 3.75 -9.60 -6.40
N ALA A 84 4.34 -10.18 -7.46
CA ALA A 84 3.76 -11.32 -8.16
C ALA A 84 3.57 -12.54 -7.24
N VAL A 85 4.53 -12.84 -6.36
CA VAL A 85 4.41 -13.91 -5.35
C VAL A 85 3.22 -13.64 -4.43
N ALA A 86 3.05 -12.40 -3.96
CA ALA A 86 1.95 -12.02 -3.10
C ALA A 86 0.58 -12.14 -3.79
N LEU A 87 0.52 -11.95 -5.11
CA LEU A 87 -0.70 -12.05 -5.93
C LEU A 87 -1.00 -13.47 -6.45
N ALA A 88 -0.12 -14.43 -6.16
CA ALA A 88 -0.15 -15.77 -6.75
C ALA A 88 -1.47 -16.54 -6.51
N ASN A 89 -2.20 -16.27 -5.43
CA ASN A 89 -3.46 -16.96 -5.10
C ASN A 89 -4.73 -16.11 -5.34
N HIS A 90 -4.66 -15.04 -6.14
CA HIS A 90 -5.75 -14.07 -6.35
C HIS A 90 -6.30 -13.48 -5.03
N PRO A 91 -5.46 -12.96 -4.14
CA PRO A 91 -5.98 -12.37 -2.92
C PRO A 91 -6.83 -11.13 -3.25
N PRO A 92 -8.01 -10.97 -2.61
CA PRO A 92 -8.78 -9.72 -2.66
C PRO A 92 -8.07 -8.57 -1.95
N LEU A 93 -7.12 -8.85 -1.05
CA LEU A 93 -6.34 -7.87 -0.30
C LEU A 93 -4.84 -8.09 -0.44
N LEU A 94 -4.11 -7.05 -0.85
CA LEU A 94 -2.65 -6.99 -0.83
C LEU A 94 -2.20 -6.01 0.26
N LEU A 95 -1.39 -6.49 1.19
CA LEU A 95 -0.75 -5.68 2.22
C LEU A 95 0.71 -5.49 1.86
N ALA A 96 1.13 -4.23 1.67
CA ALA A 96 2.51 -3.88 1.33
C ALA A 96 3.12 -3.01 2.42
N ASP A 97 4.17 -3.50 3.07
CA ASP A 97 4.89 -2.82 4.14
C ASP A 97 6.15 -2.18 3.57
N GLU A 98 6.18 -0.84 3.47
CA GLU A 98 7.29 -0.04 2.92
C GLU A 98 7.82 -0.56 1.57
N PRO A 99 6.96 -0.78 0.56
CA PRO A 99 7.36 -1.47 -0.68
C PRO A 99 8.34 -0.68 -1.56
N THR A 100 8.59 0.58 -1.23
CA THR A 100 9.46 1.49 -1.98
C THR A 100 10.67 1.98 -1.17
N GLY A 101 10.80 1.59 0.10
CA GLY A 101 11.76 2.20 1.02
C GLY A 101 13.25 1.98 0.70
N GLU A 102 13.57 0.95 -0.08
CA GLU A 102 14.95 0.65 -0.52
C GLU A 102 15.19 0.97 -2.01
N LEU A 103 14.23 1.61 -2.67
CA LEU A 103 14.27 1.90 -4.11
C LEU A 103 14.56 3.38 -4.38
N ASP A 104 15.14 3.68 -5.55
CA ASP A 104 15.24 5.05 -6.03
C ASP A 104 13.87 5.61 -6.45
N ASP A 105 13.73 6.93 -6.50
CA ASP A 105 12.46 7.63 -6.75
C ASP A 105 11.76 7.19 -8.06
N ALA A 106 12.54 6.90 -9.12
CA ALA A 106 11.98 6.49 -10.40
C ALA A 106 11.40 5.08 -10.29
N THR A 107 12.18 4.14 -9.75
CA THR A 107 11.72 2.77 -9.50
C THR A 107 10.55 2.74 -8.52
N ALA A 108 10.56 3.57 -7.47
CA ALA A 108 9.45 3.70 -6.53
C ALA A 108 8.17 4.14 -7.23
N SER A 109 8.25 5.10 -8.16
CA SER A 109 7.09 5.50 -8.96
C SER A 109 6.55 4.37 -9.81
N GLU A 110 7.42 3.59 -10.48
CA GLU A 110 7.00 2.44 -11.27
C GLU A 110 6.24 1.40 -10.43
N ILE A 111 6.66 1.17 -9.18
CA ILE A 111 5.98 0.25 -8.26
C ILE A 111 4.58 0.77 -7.88
N LEU A 112 4.41 2.07 -7.69
CA LEU A 112 3.11 2.67 -7.38
C LEU A 112 2.15 2.61 -8.57
N ASP A 113 2.66 2.88 -9.77
CA ASP A 113 1.89 2.76 -11.01
C ASP A 113 1.43 1.31 -11.21
N LEU A 114 2.32 0.35 -10.93
CA LEU A 114 2.04 -1.08 -10.96
C LEU A 114 0.95 -1.48 -9.96
N PHE A 115 0.94 -0.93 -8.74
CA PHE A 115 -0.16 -1.13 -7.80
C PHE A 115 -1.49 -0.59 -8.36
N GLY A 116 -1.47 0.57 -9.02
CA GLY A 116 -2.65 1.09 -9.72
C GLY A 116 -3.19 0.12 -10.77
N SER A 117 -2.31 -0.46 -11.59
CA SER A 117 -2.67 -1.47 -12.58
C SER A 117 -3.21 -2.74 -11.94
N VAL A 118 -2.57 -3.26 -10.89
CA VAL A 118 -3.06 -4.43 -10.13
C VAL A 118 -4.44 -4.19 -9.54
N ASN A 119 -4.69 -3.02 -8.97
CA ASN A 119 -5.99 -2.67 -8.42
C ASN A 119 -7.08 -2.64 -9.50
N THR A 120 -6.77 -2.09 -10.67
CA THR A 120 -7.74 -1.93 -11.76
C THR A 120 -7.97 -3.23 -12.54
N GLU A 121 -6.90 -3.95 -12.87
CA GLU A 121 -6.95 -5.15 -13.72
C GLU A 121 -7.35 -6.41 -12.93
N LEU A 122 -6.88 -6.55 -11.69
CA LEU A 122 -7.15 -7.75 -10.87
C LEU A 122 -8.24 -7.53 -9.83
N GLY A 123 -8.69 -6.28 -9.60
CA GLY A 123 -9.68 -5.95 -8.58
C GLY A 123 -9.16 -6.12 -7.14
N THR A 124 -7.85 -6.30 -6.95
CA THR A 124 -7.24 -6.46 -5.63
C THR A 124 -7.19 -5.12 -4.90
N THR A 125 -7.70 -5.08 -3.67
CA THR A 125 -7.55 -3.94 -2.78
C THR A 125 -6.12 -3.89 -2.27
N ILE A 126 -5.47 -2.74 -2.34
CA ILE A 126 -4.07 -2.59 -1.92
C ILE A 126 -4.00 -1.62 -0.74
N VAL A 127 -3.36 -2.06 0.34
CA VAL A 127 -3.03 -1.21 1.49
C VAL A 127 -1.52 -1.13 1.59
N VAL A 128 -1.00 0.08 1.41
CA VAL A 128 0.43 0.38 1.55
C VAL A 128 0.66 1.08 2.88
N VAL A 129 1.60 0.59 3.66
CA VAL A 129 2.14 1.29 4.83
C VAL A 129 3.45 1.95 4.41
N THR A 130 3.56 3.26 4.59
CA THR A 130 4.82 3.96 4.37
C THR A 130 4.97 5.21 5.24
N HIS A 131 6.22 5.60 5.48
CA HIS A 131 6.60 6.90 6.02
C HIS A 131 6.87 7.96 4.94
N ASP A 132 6.90 7.57 3.65
CA ASP A 132 7.03 8.50 2.54
C ASP A 132 5.74 9.33 2.40
N ARG A 133 5.87 10.65 2.57
CA ARG A 133 4.75 11.57 2.46
C ARG A 133 4.36 11.83 1.00
N ASP A 134 5.29 11.65 0.06
CA ASP A 134 5.06 11.97 -1.34
C ASP A 134 4.17 10.93 -2.03
N ILE A 135 4.07 9.72 -1.45
CA ILE A 135 3.09 8.71 -1.86
C ILE A 135 1.65 9.24 -1.77
N ALA A 136 1.39 10.17 -0.84
CA ALA A 136 0.06 10.72 -0.60
C ALA A 136 -0.52 11.37 -1.86
N TYR A 137 0.36 11.90 -2.73
CA TYR A 137 0.00 12.51 -3.99
C TYR A 137 -0.22 11.49 -5.13
N LYS A 138 -0.06 10.19 -4.88
CA LYS A 138 -0.19 9.12 -5.88
C LYS A 138 -1.32 8.13 -5.58
N VAL A 139 -1.97 8.24 -4.42
CA VAL A 139 -3.03 7.32 -3.98
C VAL A 139 -4.37 8.04 -3.80
N GLY A 140 -5.48 7.31 -3.91
CA GLY A 140 -6.83 7.89 -3.77
C GLY A 140 -7.24 8.19 -2.32
N ARG A 141 -6.61 7.53 -1.35
CA ARG A 141 -6.93 7.65 0.07
C ARG A 141 -5.68 7.46 0.92
N VAL A 142 -5.47 8.37 1.86
CA VAL A 142 -4.38 8.30 2.85
C VAL A 142 -4.98 8.36 4.25
N VAL A 143 -4.50 7.49 5.14
CA VAL A 143 -4.86 7.53 6.56
C VAL A 143 -3.59 7.69 7.36
N LEU A 144 -3.46 8.81 8.06
CA LEU A 144 -2.34 9.10 8.95
C LEU A 144 -2.60 8.45 10.30
N ILE A 145 -1.57 7.77 10.82
CA ILE A 145 -1.58 7.16 12.15
C ILE A 145 -0.60 7.91 13.05
N ARG A 146 -1.06 8.30 14.25
CA ARG A 146 -0.27 8.97 15.27
C ARG A 146 -0.55 8.36 16.64
N ASP A 147 0.50 8.05 17.39
CA ASP A 147 0.40 7.45 18.74
C ASP A 147 -0.52 6.20 18.78
N GLY A 148 -0.47 5.37 17.72
CA GLY A 148 -1.28 4.15 17.58
C GLY A 148 -2.75 4.39 17.22
N LYS A 149 -3.13 5.62 16.82
CA LYS A 149 -4.49 6.00 16.46
C LYS A 149 -4.54 6.68 15.10
N THR A 150 -5.66 6.54 14.41
CA THR A 150 -5.91 7.30 13.18
C THR A 150 -6.11 8.78 13.51
N SER A 151 -5.38 9.68 12.85
CA SER A 151 -5.41 11.13 13.12
C SER A 151 -6.10 11.89 11.99
N THR A 152 -5.68 11.65 10.75
CA THR A 152 -6.13 12.43 9.59
C THR A 152 -6.42 11.48 8.43
N GLU A 153 -7.45 11.76 7.66
CA GLU A 153 -7.77 11.10 6.40
C GLU A 153 -7.73 12.14 5.29
N ILE A 154 -6.96 11.85 4.24
CA ILE A 154 -6.91 12.66 3.03
C ILE A 154 -7.57 11.84 1.93
N ARG A 155 -8.58 12.42 1.26
CA ARG A 155 -9.25 11.83 0.10
C ARG A 155 -9.13 12.74 -1.11
N ARG A 156 -8.99 12.14 -2.28
CA ARG A 156 -9.15 12.86 -3.54
C ARG A 156 -10.62 12.86 -3.96
N ALA A 157 -11.17 14.06 -4.19
CA ALA A 157 -12.59 14.27 -4.47
C ALA A 157 -13.08 13.73 -5.82
N HIS A 158 -12.18 13.36 -6.75
CA HIS A 158 -12.58 12.77 -8.02
C HIS A 158 -11.71 11.59 -8.50
N THR A 159 -12.44 10.69 -9.15
CA THR A 159 -12.28 9.29 -9.53
C THR A 159 -10.98 8.94 -10.26
N TYR A 160 -10.50 7.72 -9.99
CA TYR A 160 -9.47 6.91 -10.65
C TYR A 160 -9.50 6.83 -12.21
N GLU A 161 -10.33 7.61 -12.91
CA GLU A 161 -10.37 7.70 -14.37
C GLU A 161 -9.47 8.84 -14.89
N ARG A 162 -8.16 8.65 -14.83
CA ARG A 162 -7.20 9.06 -15.89
C ARG A 162 -5.79 8.74 -15.44
N GLN A 163 -5.17 7.86 -16.21
CA GLN A 163 -3.75 7.73 -16.46
C GLN A 163 -2.85 8.22 -15.31
N ILE A 164 -2.32 7.26 -14.55
CA ILE A 164 -1.05 7.41 -13.84
C ILE A 164 0.08 7.46 -14.89
N THR A 165 -0.01 8.40 -15.83
CA THR A 165 1.17 8.99 -16.47
C THR A 165 1.76 9.87 -15.39
N GLY A 166 3.04 9.72 -15.05
CA GLY A 166 3.74 10.37 -13.94
C GLY A 166 3.75 11.92 -13.87
N GLN A 167 2.72 12.60 -14.38
CA GLN A 167 2.34 13.96 -14.04
C GLN A 167 1.21 13.90 -13.01
N VAL A 168 1.57 14.22 -11.76
CA VAL A 168 0.62 14.50 -10.68
C VAL A 168 -0.24 15.68 -11.13
N ASP A 169 -1.55 15.47 -11.29
CA ASP A 169 -2.49 16.56 -11.52
C ASP A 169 -2.73 17.28 -10.18
N VAL A 170 -1.89 18.28 -9.91
CA VAL A 170 -1.86 19.05 -8.65
C VAL A 170 -3.12 19.90 -8.45
N ASP A 171 -3.96 20.02 -9.48
CA ASP A 171 -5.16 20.87 -9.49
C ASP A 171 -6.42 20.16 -8.96
N THR A 172 -6.37 18.86 -8.65
CA THR A 172 -7.54 18.18 -8.03
C THR A 172 -7.62 18.52 -6.53
N PRO A 173 -8.73 19.07 -6.03
CA PRO A 173 -8.85 19.43 -4.62
C PRO A 173 -8.73 18.19 -3.73
N LEU A 174 -7.80 18.24 -2.79
CA LEU A 174 -7.68 17.27 -1.70
C LEU A 174 -8.69 17.65 -0.62
N GLU A 175 -9.57 16.71 -0.27
CA GLU A 175 -10.42 16.83 0.91
C GLU A 175 -9.67 16.25 2.11
N GLU A 176 -9.36 17.12 3.07
CA GLU A 176 -8.71 16.73 4.33
C GLU A 176 -9.74 16.64 5.44
N TYR A 177 -9.77 15.50 6.13
CA TYR A 177 -10.62 15.23 7.27
C TYR A 177 -9.77 14.91 8.49
N THR A 178 -10.02 15.57 9.62
CA THR A 178 -9.52 15.06 10.91
C THR A 178 -10.45 13.96 11.41
N LEU A 179 -9.89 12.79 11.71
CA LEU A 179 -10.68 11.64 12.13
C LEU A 179 -11.06 11.72 13.62
N VAL A 180 -12.25 11.20 13.93
CA VAL A 180 -12.74 11.04 15.30
C VAL A 180 -12.47 9.61 15.75
N ASP A 181 -11.69 9.43 16.82
CA ASP A 181 -11.42 8.09 17.35
C ASP A 181 -12.66 7.46 18.02
N GLY A 182 -12.62 6.17 18.33
CA GLY A 182 -13.75 5.46 18.97
C GLY A 182 -14.14 5.99 20.36
N ALA A 183 -13.33 6.86 20.97
CA ALA A 183 -13.64 7.56 22.20
C ALA A 183 -14.15 8.99 21.97
N GLY A 184 -14.42 9.38 20.72
CA GLY A 184 -14.91 10.70 20.36
C GLY A 184 -13.84 11.79 20.31
N ARG A 185 -12.55 11.44 20.32
CA ARG A 185 -11.46 12.43 20.31
C ARG A 185 -11.07 12.83 18.90
N VAL A 186 -10.82 14.12 18.71
CA VAL A 186 -10.27 14.72 17.49
C VAL A 186 -8.79 14.99 17.73
N GLN A 187 -7.90 14.41 16.93
CA GLN A 187 -6.46 14.66 17.03
C GLN A 187 -6.03 15.64 15.94
N LEU A 188 -5.80 16.90 16.32
CA LEU A 188 -5.34 17.92 15.38
C LEU A 188 -3.88 17.67 14.94
N PRO A 189 -3.56 17.85 13.64
CA PRO A 189 -2.19 17.91 13.14
C PRO A 189 -1.32 18.89 13.95
N ARG A 190 -0.03 18.57 14.13
CA ARG A 190 0.91 19.46 14.84
C ARG A 190 1.04 20.81 14.14
N GLU A 191 1.04 20.80 12.82
CA GLU A 191 1.15 22.00 11.99
C GLU A 191 0.05 23.02 12.34
N TYR A 192 -1.20 22.56 12.54
CA TYR A 192 -2.30 23.44 12.97
C TYR A 192 -2.10 23.93 14.41
N LEU A 193 -1.69 23.05 15.33
CA LEU A 193 -1.42 23.43 16.72
C LEU A 193 -0.29 24.48 16.81
N ASP A 194 0.76 24.32 16.01
CA ASP A 194 1.89 25.24 15.93
C ASP A 194 1.45 26.60 15.33
N GLU A 195 0.61 26.58 14.30
CA GLU A 195 0.04 27.78 13.66
C GLU A 195 -0.79 28.61 14.65
N VAL A 196 -1.67 27.97 15.43
CA VAL A 196 -2.48 28.65 16.46
C VAL A 196 -1.79 28.73 17.83
N LYS A 197 -0.51 28.34 17.92
CA LYS A 197 0.34 28.41 19.13
C LYS A 197 -0.27 27.71 20.35
N ILE A 198 -0.89 26.54 20.14
CA ILE A 198 -1.35 25.66 21.20
C ILE A 198 -0.21 24.73 21.59
N ARG A 199 0.14 24.71 22.88
CA ARG A 199 1.10 23.74 23.44
C ARG A 199 0.42 22.78 24.42
N ASP A 200 0.26 23.19 25.67
CA ASP A 200 -0.24 22.30 26.73
C ASP A 200 -1.76 22.42 26.96
N ARG A 201 -2.33 23.60 26.68
CA ARG A 201 -3.76 23.89 26.93
C ARG A 201 -4.39 24.60 25.75
N ALA A 202 -5.63 24.22 25.45
CA ALA A 202 -6.49 24.89 24.50
C ALA A 202 -7.83 25.24 25.15
N ARG A 203 -8.40 26.38 24.78
CA ARG A 203 -9.79 26.72 25.11
C ARG A 203 -10.66 26.29 23.93
N VAL A 204 -11.71 25.55 24.23
CA VAL A 204 -12.69 25.07 23.25
C VAL A 204 -14.02 25.77 23.49
N THR A 205 -14.56 26.42 22.47
CA THR A 205 -15.90 27.01 22.49
C THR A 205 -16.77 26.43 21.39
N VAL A 206 -18.08 26.38 21.63
CA VAL A 206 -19.06 25.90 20.64
C VAL A 206 -20.10 26.99 20.43
N GLU A 207 -20.11 27.57 19.23
CA GLU A 207 -21.01 28.66 18.84
C GLU A 207 -21.47 28.44 17.39
N ASP A 208 -22.76 28.64 17.11
CA ASP A 208 -23.36 28.50 15.77
C ASP A 208 -23.02 27.18 15.04
N GLY A 209 -22.95 26.07 15.79
CA GLY A 209 -22.61 24.75 15.25
C GLY A 209 -21.13 24.59 14.86
N LYS A 210 -20.27 25.56 15.21
CA LYS A 210 -18.83 25.52 15.01
C LYS A 210 -18.12 25.25 16.33
N VAL A 211 -17.08 24.43 16.28
CA VAL A 211 -16.14 24.24 17.39
C VAL A 211 -14.92 25.11 17.10
N THR A 212 -14.64 26.07 17.99
CA THR A 212 -13.47 26.94 17.88
C THR A 212 -12.46 26.53 18.93
N ILE A 213 -11.21 26.31 18.52
CA ILE A 213 -10.12 25.89 19.39
C ILE A 213 -9.05 26.99 19.32
N VAL A 214 -8.70 27.55 20.48
CA VAL A 214 -7.68 28.62 20.60
C VAL A 214 -6.66 28.27 21.68
N SER A 215 -5.50 28.92 21.64
CA SER A 215 -4.49 28.77 22.69
C SER A 215 -5.08 29.09 24.07
N GLY A 216 -4.83 28.19 25.03
CA GLY A 216 -5.19 28.35 26.44
C GLY A 216 -4.04 28.89 27.28
N GLU A 217 -2.93 29.28 26.65
CA GLU A 217 -1.85 30.02 27.27
C GLU A 217 -2.17 31.52 27.16
N GLU A 218 -2.29 32.19 28.31
CA GLU A 218 -2.34 33.66 28.42
C GLU A 218 -0.96 34.27 28.18
#